data_AF-A0A955T6P1-F1
#
_entry.id   AF-A0A955T6P1-F1
#
_cell.length_a   1.000
_cell.length_b   1.000
_cell.length_c   1.000
_cell.angle_alpha   90.00
_cell.angle_beta   90.00
_cell.angle_gamma   90.00
#
_symmetry.space_group_name_H-M   'P 1'
#
loop_
_entity.id
_entity.type
_entity.pdbx_description
1 polymer ?
#
loop_
_entity_poly.entity_id
_entity_poly.type
_entity_poly.pdbx_seq_one_letter_code
_entity_poly.pdbx_strand_id
1 'polypeptide(L)'
;LVAGFIELPHNMGHIQMFSHFMGTAFESASEHAETMAEPGGEALFQILAGVGSLVGVLIAWWFFLKNPASADSLASTPTGSRLHHFWKSGWGFDAFYDKVFVQPFRWISEVNKADIVDGFYSAIAGATQLTHSVLSLTQTGRVRWYAAWVTVGSVMILGALLFK
;
A
#
# COMPACT_ATOMS: atom_id res chain seq x y z
N LEU A 1 -27.59 9.43 -4.63
CA LEU A 1 -28.93 10.04 -4.75
C LEU A 1 -29.37 10.79 -3.48
N VAL A 2 -28.95 10.39 -2.27
CA VAL A 2 -29.36 11.09 -1.02
C VAL A 2 -28.65 12.44 -0.82
N ALA A 3 -27.41 12.58 -1.29
CA ALA A 3 -26.61 13.80 -1.08
C ALA A 3 -27.27 15.10 -1.61
N GLY A 4 -28.06 15.02 -2.69
CA GLY A 4 -28.76 16.19 -3.23
C GLY A 4 -29.93 16.70 -2.37
N PHE A 5 -30.37 15.93 -1.37
CA PHE A 5 -31.39 16.36 -0.41
C PHE A 5 -30.79 17.03 0.84
N ILE A 6 -29.46 16.99 1.00
CA ILE A 6 -28.75 17.62 2.13
C ILE A 6 -28.54 19.12 1.86
N GLU A 7 -28.37 19.48 0.59
CA GLU A 7 -28.16 20.85 0.12
C GLU A 7 -29.06 21.10 -1.09
N LEU A 8 -30.24 21.68 -0.84
CA LEU A 8 -31.19 22.04 -1.86
C LEU A 8 -30.96 23.48 -2.32
N PRO A 9 -31.11 23.73 -3.63
CA PRO A 9 -31.00 25.06 -4.15
C PRO A 9 -32.16 25.94 -3.67
N HIS A 10 -31.88 27.24 -3.52
CA HIS A 10 -32.82 28.18 -2.89
C HIS A 10 -34.20 28.20 -3.57
N ASN A 11 -34.24 27.90 -4.87
CA ASN A 11 -35.45 27.85 -5.68
C ASN A 11 -36.30 26.57 -5.55
N MET A 12 -35.79 25.48 -4.97
CA MET A 12 -36.52 24.20 -4.81
C MET A 12 -36.79 23.84 -3.33
N GLY A 13 -36.23 24.61 -2.40
CA GLY A 13 -36.43 24.48 -0.97
C GLY A 13 -35.17 24.95 -0.24
N HIS A 14 -35.30 25.88 0.72
CA HIS A 14 -34.17 26.46 1.46
C HIS A 14 -33.58 25.49 2.50
N ILE A 15 -33.15 24.31 2.08
CA ILE A 15 -32.56 23.30 2.96
C ILE A 15 -31.05 23.30 2.73
N GLN A 16 -30.31 24.00 3.60
CA GLN A 16 -28.86 24.20 3.50
C GLN A 16 -28.14 23.61 4.71
N MET A 17 -28.38 22.33 4.99
CA MET A 17 -27.83 21.71 6.20
C MET A 17 -26.32 21.56 6.13
N PHE A 18 -25.76 21.34 4.94
CA PHE A 18 -24.32 21.21 4.77
C PHE A 18 -23.63 22.58 4.77
N SER A 19 -24.18 23.58 4.08
CA SER A 19 -23.64 24.94 4.13
C SER A 19 -23.70 25.52 5.53
N HIS A 20 -24.78 25.27 6.29
CA HIS A 20 -24.88 25.69 7.68
C HIS A 20 -23.84 25.00 8.58
N PHE A 21 -23.64 23.69 8.43
CA PHE A 21 -22.57 22.97 9.13
C PHE A 21 -21.18 23.55 8.78
N MET A 22 -20.94 23.85 7.50
CA MET A 22 -19.66 24.40 7.06
C MET A 22 -19.41 25.84 7.49
N GLY A 23 -20.46 26.65 7.57
CA GLY A 23 -20.39 28.02 8.11
C GLY A 23 -19.90 28.06 9.55
N THR A 24 -20.21 27.05 10.37
CA THR A 24 -19.70 26.99 11.76
C THR A 24 -18.19 26.73 11.84
N ALA A 25 -17.59 26.11 10.82
CA ALA A 25 -16.15 25.82 10.78
C ALA A 25 -15.35 26.85 9.98
N PHE A 26 -15.98 27.52 8.99
CA PHE A 26 -15.36 28.46 8.07
C PHE A 26 -16.22 29.72 7.87
N GLU A 27 -16.40 30.50 8.94
CA GLU A 27 -17.24 31.70 8.97
C GLU A 27 -16.88 32.71 7.86
N SER A 28 -15.58 32.96 7.63
CA SER A 28 -15.10 33.89 6.59
C SER A 28 -15.29 33.40 5.14
N ALA A 29 -15.43 32.09 4.91
CA ALA A 29 -15.70 31.53 3.59
C ALA A 29 -17.20 31.56 3.25
N SER A 30 -18.06 31.48 4.27
CA SER A 30 -19.51 31.52 4.11
C SER A 30 -20.02 32.90 3.68
N GLU A 31 -19.51 33.99 4.27
CA GLU A 31 -19.90 35.36 3.91
C GLU A 31 -19.53 35.74 2.46
N HIS A 32 -18.43 35.20 1.94
CA HIS A 32 -18.02 35.39 0.53
C HIS A 32 -18.84 34.55 -0.46
N ALA A 33 -19.32 33.38 -0.04
CA ALA A 33 -20.14 32.51 -0.89
C ALA A 33 -21.55 33.08 -1.08
N GLU A 34 -22.15 33.65 -0.02
CA GLU A 34 -23.48 34.27 -0.09
C GLU A 34 -23.48 35.57 -0.92
N THR A 35 -22.40 36.34 -0.87
CA THR A 35 -22.26 37.58 -1.67
C THR A 35 -22.01 37.34 -3.16
N MET A 36 -21.52 36.16 -3.56
CA MET A 36 -21.35 35.76 -4.97
C MET A 36 -22.55 34.99 -5.55
N ALA A 37 -23.52 34.60 -4.71
CA ALA A 37 -24.69 33.85 -5.12
C ALA A 37 -25.76 34.76 -5.75
N GLU A 38 -25.55 35.11 -7.03
CA GLU A 38 -26.55 35.81 -7.85
C GLU A 38 -27.82 34.94 -8.03
N PRO A 39 -29.03 35.45 -7.73
CA PRO A 39 -30.29 34.69 -7.84
C PRO A 39 -30.54 34.06 -9.23
N GLY A 40 -29.96 34.65 -10.29
CA GLY A 40 -30.05 34.13 -11.65
C GLY A 40 -29.03 33.04 -12.00
N GLY A 41 -27.90 32.98 -11.29
CA GLY A 41 -26.82 32.04 -11.58
C GLY A 41 -27.19 30.60 -11.22
N GLU A 42 -27.86 30.41 -10.09
CA GLU A 42 -28.27 29.10 -9.59
C GLU A 42 -29.21 28.38 -10.57
N ALA A 43 -30.24 29.09 -11.06
CA ALA A 43 -31.17 28.54 -12.06
C ALA A 43 -30.47 28.20 -13.38
N LEU A 44 -29.52 29.03 -13.82
CA LEU A 44 -28.74 28.78 -15.02
C LEU A 44 -27.88 27.52 -14.88
N PHE A 45 -27.19 27.31 -13.75
CA PHE A 45 -26.40 26.11 -13.51
C PHE A 45 -27.26 24.85 -13.45
N GLN A 46 -28.46 24.92 -12.86
CA GLN A 46 -29.40 23.80 -12.86
C GLN A 46 -29.87 23.43 -14.27
N ILE A 47 -30.22 24.43 -15.08
CA ILE A 47 -30.64 24.21 -16.47
C ILE A 47 -29.47 23.61 -17.25
N LEU A 48 -28.25 24.14 -17.11
CA LEU A 48 -27.07 23.60 -17.78
C LEU A 48 -26.77 22.16 -17.34
N ALA A 49 -26.85 21.85 -16.05
CA ALA A 49 -26.66 20.51 -15.53
C ALA A 49 -27.74 19.53 -16.03
N GLY A 50 -29.01 19.97 -16.04
CA GLY A 50 -30.13 19.19 -16.55
C GLY A 50 -30.01 18.91 -18.05
N VAL A 51 -29.72 19.93 -18.84
CA VAL A 51 -29.47 19.80 -20.28
C VAL A 51 -28.26 18.92 -20.54
N GLY A 52 -27.15 19.11 -19.82
CA GLY A 52 -25.95 18.29 -19.95
C GLY A 52 -26.22 16.81 -19.65
N SER A 53 -26.99 16.52 -18.60
CA SER A 53 -27.41 15.15 -18.26
C SER A 53 -28.27 14.54 -19.36
N LEU A 54 -29.28 15.27 -19.85
CA LEU A 54 -30.14 14.81 -20.95
C LEU A 54 -29.34 14.56 -22.23
N VAL A 55 -28.42 15.45 -22.58
CA VAL A 55 -27.51 15.28 -23.72
C VAL A 55 -26.66 14.03 -23.54
N GLY A 56 -26.09 13.80 -22.36
CA GLY A 56 -25.33 12.59 -22.06
C GLY A 56 -26.15 11.31 -22.26
N VAL A 57 -27.40 11.29 -21.78
CA VAL A 57 -28.32 10.15 -21.97
C VAL A 57 -28.69 9.97 -23.44
N LEU A 58 -28.93 11.04 -24.19
CA LEU A 58 -29.22 10.99 -25.62
C LEU A 58 -28.03 10.45 -26.43
N ILE A 59 -26.81 10.86 -26.09
CA ILE A 59 -25.57 10.34 -26.69
C ILE A 59 -25.44 8.85 -26.41
N ALA A 60 -25.63 8.43 -25.16
CA ALA A 60 -25.59 7.02 -24.78
C ALA A 60 -26.66 6.21 -25.53
N TRP A 61 -27.90 6.68 -25.59
CA TRP A 61 -28.98 6.04 -26.34
C TRP A 61 -28.63 5.88 -27.82
N TRP A 62 -28.03 6.90 -28.43
CA TRP A 62 -27.63 6.86 -29.83
C TRP A 62 -26.53 5.82 -30.10
N PHE A 63 -25.47 5.82 -29.30
CA PHE A 63 -24.33 4.90 -29.46
C PHE A 63 -24.68 3.45 -29.08
N PHE A 64 -25.51 3.22 -28.07
CA PHE A 64 -25.79 1.87 -27.56
C PHE A 64 -27.06 1.22 -28.13
N LEU A 65 -28.12 1.99 -28.45
CA LEU A 65 -29.39 1.45 -28.95
C LEU A 65 -29.57 1.64 -30.46
N LYS A 66 -29.28 2.84 -30.99
CA LYS A 66 -29.60 3.16 -32.38
C LYS A 66 -28.52 2.71 -33.37
N ASN A 67 -27.24 2.87 -33.02
CA ASN A 67 -26.14 2.52 -33.92
C ASN A 67 -24.90 1.97 -33.18
N PRO A 68 -24.99 0.75 -32.63
CA PRO A 68 -23.86 0.10 -31.94
C PRO A 68 -22.65 -0.09 -32.86
N ALA A 69 -22.85 -0.28 -34.17
CA ALA A 69 -21.78 -0.43 -35.14
C ALA A 69 -20.85 0.80 -35.22
N SER A 70 -21.37 2.01 -34.97
CA SER A 70 -20.53 3.22 -34.90
C SER A 70 -19.66 3.24 -33.65
N ALA A 71 -20.18 2.82 -32.50
CA ALA A 71 -19.39 2.66 -31.27
C ALA A 71 -18.28 1.62 -31.46
N ASP A 72 -18.61 0.48 -32.08
CA ASP A 72 -17.65 -0.59 -32.36
C ASP A 72 -16.58 -0.15 -33.36
N SER A 73 -16.95 0.61 -34.40
CA SER A 73 -15.97 1.17 -35.36
C SER A 73 -14.96 2.10 -34.68
N LEU A 74 -15.43 2.94 -33.75
CA LEU A 74 -14.57 3.85 -32.98
C LEU A 74 -13.66 3.09 -32.00
N ALA A 75 -14.18 2.06 -31.35
CA ALA A 75 -13.41 1.17 -30.48
C ALA A 75 -12.40 0.31 -31.26
N SER A 76 -12.69 -0.03 -32.52
CA SER A 76 -11.80 -0.84 -33.38
C SER A 76 -10.60 -0.08 -33.94
N THR A 77 -10.61 1.26 -33.86
CA THR A 77 -9.48 2.11 -34.26
C THR A 77 -8.29 1.85 -33.32
N PRO A 78 -7.02 1.89 -33.79
CA PRO A 78 -5.85 1.62 -32.94
C PRO A 78 -5.81 2.47 -31.65
N THR A 79 -6.20 3.73 -31.73
CA THR A 79 -6.28 4.63 -30.56
C THR A 79 -7.47 4.29 -29.66
N GLY A 80 -8.63 3.99 -30.24
CA GLY A 80 -9.84 3.60 -29.50
C GLY A 80 -9.67 2.29 -28.75
N SER A 81 -9.03 1.30 -29.36
CA SER A 81 -8.75 0.00 -28.75
C SER A 81 -7.80 0.14 -27.55
N ARG A 82 -6.75 0.96 -27.68
CA ARG A 82 -5.83 1.25 -26.56
C ARG A 82 -6.54 1.96 -25.41
N LEU A 83 -7.35 2.98 -25.71
CA LEU A 83 -8.09 3.73 -24.70
C LEU A 83 -9.15 2.86 -24.03
N HIS A 84 -9.85 2.03 -24.79
CA HIS A 84 -10.80 1.05 -24.28
C HIS A 84 -10.11 0.05 -23.35
N HIS A 85 -8.96 -0.49 -23.74
CA HIS A 85 -8.19 -1.40 -22.88
C HIS A 85 -7.68 -0.71 -21.61
N PHE A 86 -7.23 0.55 -21.72
CA PHE A 86 -6.76 1.35 -20.59
C PHE A 86 -7.86 1.68 -19.57
N TRP A 87 -9.05 2.06 -20.05
CA TRP A 87 -10.20 2.28 -19.16
C TRP A 87 -10.70 0.96 -18.56
N LYS A 88 -10.72 -0.12 -19.35
CA LYS A 88 -11.12 -1.46 -18.89
C LYS A 88 -10.16 -2.03 -17.85
N SER A 89 -8.87 -1.72 -17.93
CA SER A 89 -7.86 -2.13 -16.93
C SER A 89 -7.86 -1.24 -15.67
N GLY A 90 -8.88 -0.40 -15.48
CA GLY A 90 -8.98 0.47 -14.32
C GLY A 90 -7.86 1.50 -14.28
N TRP A 91 -7.54 2.10 -15.43
CA TRP A 91 -6.42 3.05 -15.59
C TRP A 91 -5.03 2.45 -15.35
N GLY A 92 -4.93 1.12 -15.32
CA GLY A 92 -3.68 0.41 -14.99
C GLY A 92 -3.29 0.51 -13.52
N PHE A 93 -4.20 0.95 -12.64
CA PHE A 93 -3.92 1.07 -11.21
C PHE A 93 -3.62 -0.29 -10.57
N ASP A 94 -4.30 -1.35 -11.02
CA ASP A 94 -4.02 -2.73 -10.57
C ASP A 94 -2.57 -3.15 -10.86
N ALA A 95 -2.07 -2.85 -12.07
CA ALA A 95 -0.70 -3.16 -12.46
C ALA A 95 0.32 -2.29 -11.73
N PHE A 96 -0.02 -1.03 -11.46
CA PHE A 96 0.79 -0.15 -10.62
C PHE A 96 0.88 -0.71 -9.19
N TYR A 97 -0.24 -1.10 -8.60
CA TYR A 97 -0.30 -1.63 -7.24
C TYR A 97 0.47 -2.96 -7.12
N ASP A 98 0.29 -3.87 -8.07
CA ASP A 98 1.01 -5.14 -8.09
C ASP A 98 2.53 -4.92 -8.15
N LYS A 99 3.01 -3.98 -8.97
CA LYS A 99 4.45 -3.69 -9.10
C LYS A 99 5.04 -2.93 -7.92
N VAL A 100 4.31 -1.96 -7.36
CA VAL A 100 4.84 -1.07 -6.32
C VAL A 100 4.70 -1.66 -4.93
N PHE A 101 3.64 -2.43 -4.66
CA PHE A 101 3.38 -2.95 -3.32
C PHE A 101 3.49 -4.46 -3.25
N VAL A 102 2.83 -5.19 -4.16
CA VAL A 102 2.69 -6.65 -4.03
C VAL A 102 4.00 -7.38 -4.35
N GLN A 103 4.67 -7.03 -5.45
CA GLN A 103 5.92 -7.68 -5.86
C GLN A 103 7.06 -7.44 -4.86
N PRO A 104 7.32 -6.21 -4.37
CA PRO A 104 8.34 -5.99 -3.35
C PRO A 104 8.05 -6.75 -2.06
N PHE A 105 6.79 -6.79 -1.63
CA PHE A 105 6.40 -7.54 -0.44
C PHE A 105 6.62 -9.05 -0.59
N ARG A 106 6.24 -9.62 -1.75
CA ARG A 106 6.53 -11.03 -2.07
C ARG A 106 8.03 -11.31 -2.10
N TRP A 107 8.82 -10.41 -2.68
CA TRP A 107 10.27 -10.55 -2.72
C TRP A 107 10.90 -10.55 -1.31
N ILE A 108 10.51 -9.62 -0.44
CA ILE A 108 10.96 -9.58 0.96
C ILE A 108 10.61 -10.89 1.68
N SER A 109 9.39 -11.40 1.44
CA SER A 109 8.91 -12.64 2.04
C SER A 109 9.71 -13.87 1.58
N GLU A 110 10.02 -13.97 0.28
CA GLU A 110 10.86 -15.06 -0.24
C GLU A 110 12.31 -14.97 0.23
N VAL A 111 12.88 -13.77 0.35
CA VAL A 111 14.24 -13.59 0.90
C VAL A 111 14.32 -14.01 2.36
N ASN A 112 13.29 -13.70 3.16
CA ASN A 112 13.25 -14.08 4.58
C ASN A 112 12.69 -15.49 4.82
N LYS A 113 12.53 -16.31 3.78
CA LYS A 113 11.93 -17.65 3.88
C LYS A 113 12.73 -18.62 4.75
N ALA A 114 14.04 -18.45 4.80
CA ALA A 114 14.92 -19.24 5.66
C ALA A 114 14.84 -18.84 7.14
N ASP A 115 13.99 -17.86 7.47
CA ASP A 115 13.89 -17.19 8.76
C ASP A 115 15.28 -16.83 9.31
N ILE A 116 15.71 -15.59 9.12
CA ILE A 116 17.03 -15.13 9.58
C ILE A 116 17.26 -15.48 11.06
N VAL A 117 16.19 -15.55 11.85
CA VAL A 117 16.23 -15.96 13.25
C VAL A 117 16.59 -17.45 13.41
N ASP A 118 16.00 -18.35 12.63
CA ASP A 118 16.34 -19.79 12.66
C ASP A 118 17.78 -20.04 12.21
N GLY A 119 18.26 -19.27 11.23
CA GLY A 119 19.67 -19.28 10.82
C GLY A 119 20.64 -18.96 11.96
N PHE A 120 20.29 -18.00 12.82
CA PHE A 120 21.11 -17.65 13.98
C PHE A 120 21.19 -18.79 15.01
N TYR A 121 20.05 -19.42 15.33
CA TYR A 121 20.03 -20.57 16.25
C TYR A 121 20.76 -21.78 15.69
N SER A 122 20.58 -22.06 14.39
CA SER A 122 21.31 -23.11 13.68
C SER A 122 22.82 -22.88 13.73
N ALA A 123 23.28 -21.63 13.59
CA ALA A 123 24.69 -21.28 13.73
C ALA A 123 25.24 -21.54 15.14
N ILE A 124 24.49 -21.18 16.18
CA ILE A 124 24.87 -21.47 17.58
C ILE A 124 24.95 -22.97 17.83
N ALA A 125 23.95 -23.73 17.35
CA ALA A 125 23.94 -25.18 17.46
C ALA A 125 25.15 -25.80 16.76
N GLY A 126 25.46 -25.34 15.54
CA GLY A 126 26.64 -25.77 14.78
C GLY A 126 27.95 -25.44 15.50
N ALA A 127 28.11 -24.23 16.05
CA ALA A 127 29.28 -23.84 16.81
C ALA A 127 29.46 -24.71 18.08
N THR A 128 28.36 -25.04 18.74
CA THR A 128 28.36 -25.90 19.93
C THR A 128 28.79 -27.34 19.57
N GLN A 129 28.26 -27.90 18.48
CA GLN A 129 28.64 -29.23 18.00
C GLN A 129 30.10 -29.30 17.54
N LEU A 130 30.60 -28.26 16.86
CA LEU A 130 32.01 -28.16 16.49
C LEU A 130 32.90 -28.12 17.73
N THR A 131 32.54 -27.29 18.71
CA THR A 131 33.28 -27.19 19.97
C THR A 131 33.30 -28.54 20.68
N HIS A 132 32.15 -29.21 20.79
CA HIS A 132 32.05 -30.55 21.36
C HIS A 132 32.94 -31.56 20.63
N SER A 133 32.91 -31.56 19.30
CA SER A 133 33.71 -32.46 18.47
C SER A 133 35.21 -32.25 18.72
N VAL A 134 35.67 -31.00 18.72
CA VAL A 134 37.09 -30.66 18.99
C VAL A 134 37.49 -31.05 20.41
N LEU A 135 36.66 -30.73 21.41
CA LEU A 135 36.96 -31.10 22.79
C LEU A 135 36.94 -32.61 23.01
N SER A 136 36.05 -33.36 22.36
CA SER A 136 36.00 -34.82 22.49
C SER A 136 37.29 -35.47 21.98
N LEU A 137 37.96 -34.88 20.98
CA LEU A 137 39.25 -35.39 20.49
C LEU A 137 40.36 -35.32 21.55
N THR A 138 40.25 -34.41 22.53
CA THR A 138 41.21 -34.33 23.62
C THR A 138 41.04 -35.44 24.66
N GLN A 139 39.88 -36.12 24.69
CA GLN A 139 39.61 -37.27 25.55
C GLN A 139 40.09 -38.57 24.90
N THR A 140 41.40 -38.81 24.96
CA THR A 140 42.03 -39.99 24.34
C THR A 140 42.08 -41.22 25.26
N GLY A 141 41.63 -41.11 26.52
CA GLY A 141 41.69 -42.20 27.51
C GLY A 141 43.09 -42.52 28.04
N ARG A 142 44.12 -41.76 27.64
CA ARG A 142 45.52 -41.99 28.04
C ARG A 142 45.88 -41.18 29.28
N VAL A 143 46.07 -41.84 30.42
CA VAL A 143 46.43 -41.20 31.71
C VAL A 143 47.62 -40.24 31.60
N ARG A 144 48.65 -40.61 30.80
CA ARG A 144 49.84 -39.76 30.58
C ARG A 144 49.53 -38.40 29.94
N TRP A 145 48.51 -38.34 29.07
CA TRP A 145 48.09 -37.09 28.44
C TRP A 145 47.44 -36.14 29.45
N TYR A 146 46.60 -36.67 30.35
CA TYR A 146 46.00 -35.89 31.44
C TYR A 146 47.06 -35.35 32.40
N ALA A 147 48.04 -36.19 32.79
CA ALA A 147 49.12 -35.77 33.67
C ALA A 147 49.95 -34.61 33.08
N ALA A 148 50.22 -34.63 31.76
CA ALA A 148 50.92 -33.54 31.09
C ALA A 148 50.15 -32.21 31.17
N TRP A 149 48.84 -32.22 30.90
CA TRP A 149 47.99 -31.02 31.01
C TRP A 149 47.87 -30.48 32.43
N VAL A 150 47.79 -31.34 33.44
CA VAL A 150 47.77 -30.93 34.85
C VAL A 150 49.08 -30.23 35.24
N THR A 151 50.23 -30.77 34.81
CA THR A 151 51.53 -30.14 35.07
C THR A 151 51.64 -28.77 34.39
N VAL A 152 51.25 -28.66 33.12
CA VAL A 152 51.24 -27.38 32.39
C VAL A 152 50.34 -26.36 33.08
N GLY A 153 49.12 -26.76 33.44
CA GLY A 153 48.17 -25.88 34.16
C GLY A 153 48.71 -25.41 35.51
N SER A 154 49.37 -26.31 36.26
CA SER A 154 49.96 -25.98 37.56
C SER A 154 51.09 -24.96 37.43
N VAL A 155 51.99 -25.13 36.46
CA VAL A 155 53.08 -24.18 36.18
C VAL A 155 52.53 -22.83 35.75
N MET A 156 51.50 -22.80 34.88
CA MET A 156 50.85 -21.55 34.47
C MET A 156 50.21 -20.81 35.64
N ILE A 157 49.50 -21.50 36.53
CA ILE A 157 48.86 -20.89 37.70
C ILE A 157 49.91 -20.30 38.65
N LEU A 158 50.96 -21.07 38.95
CA LEU A 158 52.07 -20.59 39.80
C LEU A 158 52.78 -19.40 39.17
N GLY A 159 53.02 -19.43 37.85
CA GLY A 159 53.57 -18.30 37.12
C GLY A 159 52.66 -17.06 37.21
N ALA A 160 51.37 -17.20 36.92
CA ALA A 160 50.41 -16.10 36.99
C ALA A 160 50.31 -15.49 38.40
N LEU A 161 50.47 -16.29 39.46
CA LEU A 161 50.53 -15.83 40.85
C LEU A 161 51.82 -15.09 41.18
N LEU A 162 52.96 -15.53 40.63
CA LEU A 162 54.27 -14.90 40.84
C LEU A 162 54.44 -13.58 40.08
N PHE A 163 53.76 -13.41 38.94
CA PHE A 163 53.78 -12.20 38.12
C PHE A 163 52.61 -11.23 38.41
N LYS A 164 51.85 -11.48 39.48
CA LYS A 164 50.82 -10.57 40.00
C LYS A 164 51.38 -9.75 41.16
#